data_AF-A0A5B9WNY0-F1
#
_entry.id   AF-A0A5B9WNY0-F1
#
_cell.length_a   1.000
_cell.length_b   1.000
_cell.length_c   1.000
_cell.angle_alpha   90.00
_cell.angle_beta   90.00
_cell.angle_gamma   90.00
#
_symmetry.space_group_name_H-M   'P 1'
#
loop_
_entity.id
_entity.type
_entity.pdbx_description
1 polymer ?
#
loop_
_entity_poly.entity_id
_entity_poly.type
_entity_poly.pdbx_seq_one_letter_code
_entity_poly.pdbx_strand_id
1 'polypeptide(L)'
;MNRFVNFIAIILMLQSCSQVAIVEQPEVLEKNSKFDLEMISFQEDVPGLYAKHVLVDDFEHDSLHDGALTDEMLRYKINNTISDAFDLEVPQKNFGFVYRSPTLDSVAQFQNIYFKNLSTLADSTKKPVAFFSETEVKTEKEQQDFLATIKSKYGEPKYAFFIDHSYKLCSYEWILTDRTLEIQTSFGVRFSTSYSSAEGLKETYYRIEVLIMDNHQKENIYKAHLYEFPDKILYHGKYHSYKDFQFEKLSVFRDEFLLNSTNETLVKNEHGIYDISRVENEQ
;
A
#
# COMPACT_ATOMS: atom_id res chain seq x y z
N MET A 1 41.04 43.15 -29.64
CA MET A 1 40.30 43.10 -28.36
C MET A 1 38.81 42.74 -28.48
N ASN A 2 38.16 42.84 -29.65
CA ASN A 2 36.72 42.54 -29.79
C ASN A 2 36.31 41.05 -29.87
N ARG A 3 37.26 40.11 -29.98
CA ARG A 3 36.92 38.67 -30.04
C ARG A 3 36.89 37.97 -28.67
N PHE A 4 37.53 38.56 -27.66
CA PHE A 4 37.56 38.00 -26.30
C PHE A 4 36.28 38.35 -25.51
N VAL A 5 35.72 39.54 -25.74
CA VAL A 5 34.47 39.97 -25.07
C VAL A 5 33.26 39.17 -25.56
N ASN A 6 33.24 38.76 -26.83
CA ASN A 6 32.17 37.92 -27.37
C ASN A 6 32.18 36.47 -26.84
N PHE A 7 33.32 35.95 -26.37
CA PHE A 7 33.37 34.60 -25.78
C PHE A 7 32.84 34.59 -24.34
N ILE A 8 33.00 35.68 -23.59
CA ILE A 8 32.51 35.79 -22.21
C ILE A 8 30.98 35.94 -22.17
N ALA A 9 30.38 36.61 -23.15
CA ALA A 9 28.93 36.76 -23.25
C ALA A 9 28.19 35.44 -23.56
N ILE A 10 28.83 34.50 -24.28
CA ILE A 10 28.24 33.19 -24.60
C ILE A 10 28.32 32.24 -23.40
N ILE A 11 29.38 32.33 -22.58
CA ILE A 11 29.54 31.49 -21.37
C ILE A 11 28.53 31.88 -20.28
N LEU A 12 28.17 33.16 -20.16
CA LEU A 12 27.16 33.62 -19.20
C LEU A 12 25.72 33.24 -19.58
N MET A 13 25.44 32.93 -20.85
CA MET A 13 24.10 32.47 -21.28
C MET A 13 23.86 30.97 -21.08
N LEU A 14 24.91 30.18 -20.77
CA LEU A 14 24.79 28.74 -20.51
C LEU A 14 24.55 28.41 -19.02
N GLN A 15 24.53 29.40 -18.13
CA GLN A 15 24.22 29.19 -16.70
C GLN A 15 22.75 29.40 -16.33
N SER A 16 21.87 29.69 -17.30
CA SER A 16 20.43 29.64 -17.09
C SER A 16 19.87 28.21 -17.27
N CYS A 17 20.55 27.22 -16.68
CA CYS A 17 19.86 25.98 -16.32
C CYS A 17 18.99 26.33 -15.12
N SER A 18 17.67 26.41 -15.34
CA SER A 18 16.68 26.40 -14.28
C SER A 18 17.06 25.31 -13.28
N GLN A 19 17.43 25.70 -12.06
CA GLN A 19 17.50 24.78 -10.94
C GLN A 19 16.09 24.20 -10.80
N VAL A 20 15.88 23.02 -11.37
CA VAL A 20 14.76 22.17 -10.97
C VAL A 20 14.99 21.97 -9.48
N ALA A 21 14.13 22.55 -8.66
CA ALA A 21 14.18 22.32 -7.22
C ALA A 21 14.14 20.80 -7.05
N ILE A 22 15.25 20.23 -6.56
CA ILE A 22 15.29 18.82 -6.18
C ILE A 22 14.35 18.76 -4.99
N VAL A 23 13.18 18.16 -5.19
CA VAL A 23 12.24 17.89 -4.10
C VAL A 23 12.89 16.78 -3.27
N GLU A 24 13.46 17.15 -2.13
CA GLU A 24 14.01 16.18 -1.19
C GLU A 24 12.86 15.45 -0.48
N GLN A 25 13.00 14.12 -0.35
CA GLN A 25 12.09 13.31 0.45
C GLN A 25 12.19 13.73 1.92
N PRO A 26 11.08 13.74 2.68
CA PRO A 26 11.15 13.98 4.11
C PRO A 26 11.89 12.84 4.81
N GLU A 27 12.79 13.19 5.73
CA GLU A 27 13.52 12.20 6.55
C GLU A 27 12.67 11.63 7.68
N VAL A 28 11.60 12.34 8.07
CA VAL A 28 10.65 11.94 9.12
C VAL A 28 9.23 12.26 8.63
N LEU A 29 8.31 11.31 8.79
CA LEU A 29 6.89 11.52 8.49
C LEU A 29 6.28 12.42 9.54
N GLU A 30 5.56 13.45 9.10
CA GLU A 30 4.82 14.38 9.93
C GLU A 30 3.56 14.83 9.18
N LYS A 31 2.68 15.56 9.86
CA LYS A 31 1.56 16.21 9.19
C LYS A 31 2.06 17.12 8.06
N ASN A 32 1.53 16.93 6.85
CA ASN A 32 1.90 17.60 5.61
C ASN A 32 3.32 17.30 5.10
N SER A 33 3.98 16.23 5.55
CA SER A 33 5.32 15.85 5.05
C SER A 33 5.33 15.47 3.57
N LYS A 34 4.21 14.95 3.05
CA LYS A 34 4.03 14.60 1.63
C LYS A 34 5.17 13.72 1.09
N PHE A 35 5.51 12.65 1.82
CA PHE A 35 6.46 11.65 1.34
C PHE A 35 6.01 11.14 -0.04
N ASP A 36 6.80 11.42 -1.07
CA ASP A 36 6.37 11.20 -2.46
C ASP A 36 6.70 9.76 -2.89
N LEU A 37 5.65 8.96 -3.00
CA LEU A 37 5.69 7.54 -3.33
C LEU A 37 6.21 7.27 -4.75
N GLU A 38 6.23 8.27 -5.63
CA GLU A 38 6.82 8.14 -6.97
C GLU A 38 8.35 8.10 -6.95
N MET A 39 8.95 8.75 -5.95
CA MET A 39 10.39 8.89 -5.82
C MET A 39 11.03 7.82 -4.92
N ILE A 40 10.26 6.86 -4.42
CA ILE A 40 10.78 5.71 -3.67
C ILE A 40 11.92 5.06 -4.44
N SER A 41 12.98 4.70 -3.74
CA SER A 41 14.18 4.03 -4.24
C SER A 41 14.46 2.68 -3.58
N PHE A 42 13.64 2.32 -2.58
CA PHE A 42 13.85 1.18 -1.69
C PHE A 42 15.17 1.25 -0.89
N GLN A 43 15.71 2.46 -0.71
CA GLN A 43 16.90 2.72 0.08
C GLN A 43 16.62 3.60 1.31
N GLU A 44 15.37 3.97 1.51
CA GLU A 44 14.93 4.85 2.59
C GLU A 44 15.28 4.28 3.97
N ASP A 45 15.63 5.18 4.90
CA ASP A 45 15.82 4.85 6.30
C ASP A 45 14.45 4.71 6.98
N VAL A 46 13.86 3.52 6.91
CA VAL A 46 12.50 3.27 7.44
C VAL A 46 12.41 3.57 8.94
N PRO A 47 13.33 3.13 9.81
CA PRO A 47 13.31 3.53 11.22
C PRO A 47 13.34 5.05 11.42
N GLY A 48 14.17 5.78 10.65
CA GLY A 48 14.21 7.24 10.69
C GLY A 48 12.90 7.89 10.25
N LEU A 49 12.33 7.38 9.15
CA LEU A 49 11.09 7.87 8.56
C LEU A 49 9.92 7.83 9.55
N TYR A 50 9.85 6.82 10.40
CA TYR A 50 8.78 6.62 11.39
C TYR A 50 9.13 7.09 12.80
N ALA A 51 10.27 7.79 12.98
CA ALA A 51 10.83 8.01 14.31
C ALA A 51 9.91 8.75 15.29
N LYS A 52 9.07 9.68 14.79
CA LYS A 52 8.13 10.46 15.62
C LYS A 52 6.72 9.90 15.70
N HIS A 53 6.30 9.20 14.66
CA HIS A 53 4.90 8.84 14.45
C HIS A 53 4.83 7.41 13.90
N VAL A 54 4.85 6.43 14.81
CA VAL A 54 4.61 5.02 14.47
C VAL A 54 3.43 4.49 15.29
N LEU A 55 2.63 3.62 14.69
CA LEU A 55 1.62 2.83 15.38
C LEU A 55 2.18 1.47 15.78
N VAL A 56 2.02 1.12 17.05
CA VAL A 56 2.22 -0.23 17.59
C VAL A 56 0.98 -0.59 18.41
N ASP A 57 0.34 -1.70 18.09
CA ASP A 57 -0.89 -2.17 18.77
C ASP A 57 -1.97 -1.08 18.92
N ASP A 58 -2.17 -0.27 17.86
CA ASP A 58 -3.08 0.89 17.79
C ASP A 58 -2.70 2.11 18.65
N PHE A 59 -1.54 2.08 19.31
CA PHE A 59 -1.00 3.22 20.04
C PHE A 59 0.09 3.92 19.24
N GLU A 60 0.03 5.25 19.21
CA GLU A 60 1.06 6.08 18.63
C GLU A 60 2.26 6.18 19.59
N HIS A 61 3.46 5.98 19.04
CA HIS A 61 4.72 6.10 19.75
C HIS A 61 5.64 7.12 19.09
N ASP A 62 6.29 7.94 19.91
CA ASP A 62 7.41 8.79 19.49
C ASP A 62 8.71 8.11 19.95
N SER A 63 9.37 7.38 19.06
CA SER A 63 10.61 6.66 19.38
C SER A 63 11.79 7.58 19.70
N LEU A 64 11.71 8.88 19.35
CA LEU A 64 12.71 9.87 19.77
C LEU A 64 12.52 10.28 21.23
N HIS A 65 11.30 10.20 21.77
CA HIS A 65 10.96 10.62 23.12
C HIS A 65 10.81 9.44 24.10
N ASP A 66 10.08 8.39 23.68
CA ASP A 66 9.62 7.28 24.52
C ASP A 66 10.64 6.13 24.65
N GLY A 67 11.73 6.20 23.88
CA GLY A 67 12.75 5.16 23.78
C GLY A 67 12.64 4.30 22.52
N ALA A 68 13.64 3.46 22.28
CA ALA A 68 13.72 2.68 21.05
C ALA A 68 12.64 1.59 20.99
N LEU A 69 11.90 1.58 19.88
CA LEU A 69 10.98 0.49 19.53
C LEU A 69 11.76 -0.82 19.44
N THR A 70 11.18 -1.90 19.98
CA THR A 70 11.81 -3.22 19.88
C THR A 70 11.43 -3.90 18.56
N ASP A 71 12.33 -4.74 18.06
CA ASP A 71 12.11 -5.55 16.86
C ASP A 71 10.87 -6.46 17.00
N GLU A 72 10.51 -6.91 18.20
CA GLU A 72 9.32 -7.74 18.43
C GLU A 72 8.02 -6.93 18.28
N MET A 73 8.01 -5.67 18.73
CA MET A 73 6.86 -4.78 18.59
C MET A 73 6.52 -4.47 17.13
N LEU A 74 7.55 -4.40 16.28
CA LEU A 74 7.43 -4.06 14.86
C LEU A 74 7.43 -5.30 13.97
N ARG A 75 7.52 -6.50 14.54
CA ARG A 75 7.64 -7.74 13.78
C ARG A 75 6.42 -7.87 12.84
N TYR A 76 6.69 -8.14 11.57
CA TYR A 76 5.63 -8.35 10.60
C TYR A 76 4.85 -9.63 10.92
N LYS A 77 3.55 -9.46 11.15
CA LYS A 77 2.56 -10.50 11.45
C LYS A 77 1.32 -10.25 10.60
N ILE A 78 0.81 -11.31 9.98
CA ILE A 78 -0.41 -11.30 9.18
C ILE A 78 -1.53 -11.83 10.08
N ASN A 79 -2.33 -10.89 10.61
CA ASN A 79 -3.44 -11.21 11.50
C ASN A 79 -4.76 -11.07 10.75
N ASN A 80 -5.55 -12.14 10.72
CA ASN A 80 -6.92 -12.16 10.24
C ASN A 80 -7.78 -13.07 11.13
N THR A 81 -9.08 -13.09 10.89
CA THR A 81 -10.04 -13.88 11.69
C THR A 81 -9.62 -15.35 11.87
N ILE A 82 -8.98 -15.95 10.88
CA ILE A 82 -8.56 -17.37 10.95
C ILE A 82 -7.27 -17.49 11.76
N SER A 83 -6.25 -16.66 11.53
CA SER A 83 -5.00 -16.72 12.30
C SER A 83 -5.25 -16.45 13.77
N ASP A 84 -6.13 -15.49 14.09
CA ASP A 84 -6.46 -15.13 15.47
C ASP A 84 -7.25 -16.25 16.17
N ALA A 85 -8.21 -16.86 15.48
CA ALA A 85 -9.03 -17.93 16.05
C ALA A 85 -8.24 -19.21 16.34
N PHE A 86 -7.15 -19.46 15.60
CA PHE A 86 -6.33 -20.67 15.72
C PHE A 86 -4.93 -20.40 16.28
N ASP A 87 -4.63 -19.17 16.70
CA ASP A 87 -3.32 -18.73 17.18
C ASP A 87 -2.18 -19.13 16.21
N LEU A 88 -2.42 -18.88 14.92
CA LEU A 88 -1.48 -19.23 13.85
C LEU A 88 -0.42 -18.15 13.68
N GLU A 89 0.84 -18.55 13.69
CA GLU A 89 1.94 -17.65 13.39
C GLU A 89 2.15 -17.54 11.88
N VAL A 90 1.67 -16.43 11.31
CA VAL A 90 1.88 -16.07 9.91
C VAL A 90 2.57 -14.71 9.86
N PRO A 91 3.72 -14.56 9.17
CA PRO A 91 4.49 -15.57 8.46
C PRO A 91 5.11 -16.66 9.37
N GLN A 92 5.25 -17.88 8.86
CA GLN A 92 5.85 -19.02 9.61
C GLN A 92 7.36 -18.83 9.90
N LYS A 93 8.03 -17.93 9.19
CA LYS A 93 9.41 -17.53 9.43
C LYS A 93 9.47 -16.02 9.54
N ASN A 94 10.35 -15.50 10.38
CA ASN A 94 10.52 -14.05 10.47
C ASN A 94 10.92 -13.46 9.10
N PHE A 95 10.02 -12.68 8.51
CA PHE A 95 10.26 -11.97 7.26
C PHE A 95 10.98 -10.63 7.50
N GLY A 96 10.56 -9.91 8.53
CA GLY A 96 11.04 -8.56 8.83
C GLY A 96 10.05 -7.77 9.68
N PHE A 97 9.89 -6.50 9.36
CA PHE A 97 9.21 -5.52 10.20
C PHE A 97 8.18 -4.73 9.41
N VAL A 98 7.13 -4.27 10.08
CA VAL A 98 6.14 -3.38 9.51
C VAL A 98 6.07 -2.10 10.34
N TYR A 99 6.15 -0.97 9.65
CA TYR A 99 6.04 0.36 10.23
C TYR A 99 4.77 0.98 9.69
N ARG A 100 3.91 1.51 10.57
CA ARG A 100 2.64 2.11 10.19
C ARG A 100 2.55 3.50 10.79
N SER A 101 2.15 4.50 10.00
CA SER A 101 1.92 5.83 10.54
C SER A 101 0.52 5.88 11.16
N PRO A 102 0.28 6.74 12.18
CA PRO A 102 -1.06 7.14 12.52
C PRO A 102 -1.73 7.89 11.36
N THR A 103 -3.01 8.23 11.52
CA THR A 103 -3.70 9.11 10.57
C THR A 103 -3.13 10.52 10.68
N LEU A 104 -2.38 10.94 9.66
CA LEU A 104 -1.70 12.23 9.56
C LEU A 104 -2.11 12.93 8.27
N ASP A 105 -2.56 14.19 8.32
CA ASP A 105 -3.00 14.88 7.11
C ASP A 105 -1.86 14.98 6.09
N SER A 106 -2.07 14.48 4.87
CA SER A 106 -1.14 14.57 3.74
C SER A 106 0.28 14.07 4.07
N VAL A 107 0.38 12.91 4.73
CA VAL A 107 1.66 12.30 5.13
C VAL A 107 2.44 11.75 3.93
N ALA A 108 1.71 11.19 2.96
CA ALA A 108 2.26 10.67 1.72
C ALA A 108 1.52 11.25 0.51
N GLN A 109 2.17 11.21 -0.65
CA GLN A 109 1.64 11.68 -1.91
C GLN A 109 1.98 10.70 -3.03
N PHE A 110 1.07 10.52 -3.97
CA PHE A 110 1.33 9.84 -5.24
C PHE A 110 0.54 10.56 -6.33
N GLN A 111 1.24 11.08 -7.34
CA GLN A 111 0.66 12.04 -8.28
C GLN A 111 -0.02 13.23 -7.57
N ASN A 112 -1.29 13.48 -7.90
CA ASN A 112 -2.13 14.53 -7.34
C ASN A 112 -2.93 14.11 -6.10
N ILE A 113 -2.74 12.88 -5.60
CA ILE A 113 -3.48 12.36 -4.45
C ILE A 113 -2.60 12.39 -3.19
N TYR A 114 -3.19 12.87 -2.11
CA TYR A 114 -2.60 12.90 -0.78
C TYR A 114 -3.24 11.82 0.09
N PHE A 115 -2.39 11.15 0.85
CA PHE A 115 -2.78 10.06 1.71
C PHE A 115 -2.64 10.44 3.18
N LYS A 116 -3.45 9.78 4.02
CA LYS A 116 -3.48 10.05 5.45
C LYS A 116 -2.67 9.05 6.27
N ASN A 117 -2.26 7.95 5.66
CA ASN A 117 -1.42 6.95 6.30
C ASN A 117 -0.34 6.49 5.32
N LEU A 118 0.74 5.95 5.88
CA LEU A 118 1.76 5.24 5.14
C LEU A 118 2.20 4.04 5.97
N SER A 119 2.14 2.87 5.37
CA SER A 119 2.67 1.64 5.93
C SER A 119 3.86 1.18 5.08
N THR A 120 4.96 0.82 5.72
CA THR A 120 6.15 0.29 5.06
C THR A 120 6.49 -1.08 5.60
N LEU A 121 6.50 -2.07 4.71
CA LEU A 121 7.05 -3.38 4.98
C LEU A 121 8.56 -3.34 4.72
N ALA A 122 9.35 -3.76 5.69
CA ALA A 122 10.79 -3.86 5.62
C ALA A 122 11.27 -5.29 5.88
N ASP A 123 12.37 -5.68 5.25
CA ASP A 123 12.98 -6.99 5.48
C ASP A 123 13.69 -7.07 6.86
N SER A 124 14.26 -8.22 7.17
CA SER A 124 15.04 -8.44 8.40
C SER A 124 16.25 -7.50 8.59
N THR A 125 16.70 -6.81 7.53
CA THR A 125 17.75 -5.78 7.58
C THR A 125 17.21 -4.36 7.70
N LYS A 126 15.88 -4.21 7.87
CA LYS A 126 15.13 -2.95 7.92
C LYS A 126 15.17 -2.18 6.60
N LYS A 127 15.48 -2.85 5.48
CA LYS A 127 15.36 -2.25 4.15
C LYS A 127 13.92 -2.33 3.67
N PRO A 128 13.34 -1.24 3.14
CA PRO A 128 11.97 -1.23 2.67
C PRO A 128 11.82 -2.15 1.44
N VAL A 129 10.75 -2.93 1.42
CA VAL A 129 10.43 -3.86 0.33
C VAL A 129 9.02 -3.63 -0.24
N ALA A 130 8.14 -2.98 0.52
CA ALA A 130 6.86 -2.50 0.03
C ALA A 130 6.36 -1.28 0.81
N PHE A 131 5.56 -0.45 0.14
CA PHE A 131 4.86 0.70 0.70
C PHE A 131 3.38 0.58 0.38
N PHE A 132 2.53 0.74 1.38
CA PHE A 132 1.09 0.72 1.26
C PHE A 132 0.51 2.03 1.80
N SER A 133 -0.46 2.59 1.10
CA SER A 133 -1.11 3.83 1.50
C SER A 133 -2.55 3.86 1.00
N GLU A 134 -3.45 4.44 1.80
CA GLU A 134 -4.85 4.55 1.44
C GLU A 134 -5.43 5.93 1.79
N THR A 135 -6.48 6.28 1.05
CA THR A 135 -7.18 7.55 1.24
C THR A 135 -8.60 7.48 0.71
N GLU A 136 -9.36 8.52 1.03
CA GLU A 136 -10.73 8.69 0.58
C GLU A 136 -10.87 10.00 -0.17
N VAL A 137 -11.48 9.92 -1.35
CA VAL A 137 -11.83 11.04 -2.21
C VAL A 137 -13.34 11.23 -2.22
N LYS A 138 -13.78 12.46 -2.49
CA LYS A 138 -15.18 12.84 -2.27
C LYS A 138 -16.08 12.39 -3.41
N THR A 139 -15.52 12.17 -4.59
CA THR A 139 -16.30 11.91 -5.80
C THR A 139 -15.71 10.77 -6.62
N GLU A 140 -16.58 10.05 -7.33
CA GLU A 140 -16.17 9.04 -8.32
C GLU A 140 -15.24 9.65 -9.37
N LYS A 141 -15.53 10.89 -9.78
CA LYS A 141 -14.73 11.62 -10.75
C LYS A 141 -13.28 11.82 -10.29
N GLU A 142 -13.05 12.17 -9.03
CA GLU A 142 -11.68 12.30 -8.48
C GLU A 142 -10.92 10.97 -8.56
N GLN A 143 -11.59 9.85 -8.24
CA GLN A 143 -11.01 8.51 -8.35
C GLN A 143 -10.70 8.11 -9.80
N GLN A 144 -11.62 8.39 -10.73
CA GLN A 144 -11.44 8.13 -12.16
C GLN A 144 -10.34 9.00 -12.78
N ASP A 145 -10.29 10.29 -12.44
CA ASP A 145 -9.25 11.22 -12.91
C ASP A 145 -7.86 10.79 -12.40
N PHE A 146 -7.77 10.27 -11.16
CA PHE A 146 -6.55 9.65 -10.64
C PHE A 146 -6.14 8.42 -11.46
N LEU A 147 -7.03 7.45 -11.68
CA LEU A 147 -6.73 6.27 -12.49
C LEU A 147 -6.33 6.64 -13.93
N ALA A 148 -6.99 7.62 -14.54
CA ALA A 148 -6.64 8.12 -15.86
C ALA A 148 -5.23 8.73 -15.89
N THR A 149 -4.83 9.44 -14.84
CA THR A 149 -3.47 9.98 -14.69
C THR A 149 -2.43 8.86 -14.65
N ILE A 150 -2.69 7.80 -13.89
CA ILE A 150 -1.81 6.63 -13.80
C ILE A 150 -1.69 5.92 -15.16
N LYS A 151 -2.83 5.64 -15.82
CA LYS A 151 -2.83 5.04 -17.15
C LYS A 151 -2.10 5.89 -18.18
N SER A 152 -2.28 7.21 -18.14
CA SER A 152 -1.58 8.11 -19.04
C SER A 152 -0.07 8.12 -18.82
N LYS A 153 0.40 7.89 -17.59
CA LYS A 153 1.83 7.89 -17.26
C LYS A 153 2.50 6.55 -17.50
N TYR A 154 1.86 5.45 -17.09
CA TYR A 154 2.45 4.11 -17.06
C TYR A 154 1.91 3.17 -18.14
N GLY A 155 0.93 3.60 -18.95
CA GLY A 155 0.25 2.78 -19.94
C GLY A 155 -0.88 1.94 -19.32
N GLU A 156 -1.38 0.95 -20.08
CA GLU A 156 -2.38 0.03 -19.56
C GLU A 156 -1.78 -0.92 -18.51
N PRO A 157 -2.55 -1.28 -17.47
CA PRO A 157 -2.11 -2.23 -16.47
C PRO A 157 -1.89 -3.62 -17.09
N LYS A 158 -0.96 -4.37 -16.51
CA LYS A 158 -0.74 -5.78 -16.88
C LYS A 158 -1.90 -6.67 -16.42
N TYR A 159 -2.44 -6.40 -15.22
CA TYR A 159 -3.61 -7.08 -14.68
C TYR A 159 -4.66 -6.06 -14.27
N ALA A 160 -5.92 -6.37 -14.55
CA ALA A 160 -7.05 -5.57 -14.10
C ALA A 160 -8.21 -6.49 -13.72
N PHE A 161 -8.70 -6.37 -12.49
CA PHE A 161 -9.74 -7.25 -11.94
C PHE A 161 -10.90 -6.43 -11.40
N PHE A 162 -12.12 -6.84 -11.71
CA PHE A 162 -13.33 -6.41 -11.04
C PHE A 162 -13.69 -7.41 -9.92
N ILE A 163 -13.29 -7.11 -8.69
CA ILE A 163 -13.25 -8.06 -7.57
C ILE A 163 -14.62 -8.20 -6.89
N ASP A 164 -15.32 -7.09 -6.62
CA ASP A 164 -16.62 -7.10 -5.93
C ASP A 164 -17.59 -6.09 -6.54
N HIS A 165 -18.74 -6.58 -6.99
CA HIS A 165 -19.83 -5.80 -7.56
C HIS A 165 -20.51 -4.88 -6.54
N SER A 166 -20.58 -5.28 -5.27
CA SER A 166 -21.36 -4.59 -4.23
C SER A 166 -20.81 -3.19 -3.94
N TYR A 167 -19.49 -3.03 -4.02
CA TYR A 167 -18.75 -1.81 -3.70
C TYR A 167 -17.84 -1.34 -4.85
N LYS A 168 -18.07 -1.91 -6.05
CA LYS A 168 -17.25 -1.74 -7.25
C LYS A 168 -15.75 -1.83 -6.97
N LEU A 169 -15.33 -2.84 -6.19
CA LEU A 169 -13.91 -3.04 -5.88
C LEU A 169 -13.18 -3.49 -7.14
N CYS A 170 -12.23 -2.68 -7.59
CA CYS A 170 -11.38 -2.95 -8.73
C CYS A 170 -9.92 -2.96 -8.29
N SER A 171 -9.09 -3.74 -8.96
CA SER A 171 -7.64 -3.79 -8.75
C SER A 171 -6.93 -3.68 -10.09
N TYR A 172 -5.90 -2.84 -10.17
CA TYR A 172 -5.10 -2.60 -11.37
C TYR A 172 -3.63 -2.73 -11.03
N GLU A 173 -2.89 -3.58 -11.72
CA GLU A 173 -1.46 -3.82 -11.48
C GLU A 173 -0.60 -3.44 -12.69
N TRP A 174 0.42 -2.62 -12.44
CA TRP A 174 1.50 -2.32 -13.38
C TRP A 174 2.80 -2.95 -12.90
N ILE A 175 3.47 -3.70 -13.78
CA ILE A 175 4.83 -4.17 -13.52
C ILE A 175 5.80 -3.22 -14.24
N LEU A 176 6.42 -2.34 -13.46
CA LEU A 176 7.46 -1.43 -13.94
C LEU A 176 8.83 -2.12 -13.87
N THR A 177 9.90 -1.42 -14.27
CA THR A 177 11.24 -2.03 -14.33
C THR A 177 11.75 -2.46 -12.95
N ASP A 178 11.63 -1.60 -11.95
CA ASP A 178 12.16 -1.80 -10.59
C ASP A 178 11.09 -2.19 -9.56
N ARG A 179 9.84 -1.79 -9.81
CA ARG A 179 8.72 -1.98 -8.87
C ARG A 179 7.48 -2.51 -9.55
N THR A 180 6.58 -3.06 -8.74
CA THR A 180 5.19 -3.32 -9.09
C THR A 180 4.32 -2.31 -8.35
N LEU A 181 3.38 -1.71 -9.07
CA LEU A 181 2.35 -0.82 -8.54
C LEU A 181 1.00 -1.53 -8.65
N GLU A 182 0.32 -1.72 -7.53
CA GLU A 182 -1.10 -2.09 -7.51
C GLU A 182 -1.92 -0.91 -6.99
N ILE A 183 -3.00 -0.59 -7.69
CA ILE A 183 -3.98 0.40 -7.27
C ILE A 183 -5.31 -0.31 -7.13
N GLN A 184 -5.92 -0.18 -5.95
CA GLN A 184 -7.30 -0.61 -5.74
C GLN A 184 -8.23 0.59 -5.60
N THR A 185 -9.41 0.46 -6.18
CA THR A 185 -10.47 1.46 -6.11
C THR A 185 -11.77 0.82 -5.69
N SER A 186 -12.49 1.47 -4.79
CA SER A 186 -13.83 1.05 -4.37
C SER A 186 -14.65 2.26 -3.93
N PHE A 187 -15.92 2.06 -3.58
CA PHE A 187 -16.69 3.04 -2.84
C PHE A 187 -17.31 2.42 -1.59
N GLY A 188 -17.66 3.27 -0.63
CA GLY A 188 -18.40 2.88 0.56
C GLY A 188 -19.49 3.88 0.88
N VAL A 189 -20.32 3.53 1.86
CA VAL A 189 -21.39 4.39 2.36
C VAL A 189 -21.25 4.52 3.86
N ARG A 190 -21.26 5.76 4.36
CA ARG A 190 -21.32 6.08 5.79
C ARG A 190 -22.66 6.70 6.12
N PHE A 191 -23.19 6.32 7.28
CA PHE A 191 -24.37 6.93 7.87
C PHE A 191 -23.93 7.74 9.08
N SER A 192 -24.17 9.04 9.07
CA SER A 192 -23.99 9.87 10.26
C SER A 192 -25.33 10.18 10.90
N THR A 193 -25.44 9.90 12.20
CA THR A 193 -26.59 10.26 13.02
C THR A 193 -26.39 11.68 13.56
N SER A 194 -26.72 12.68 12.74
CA SER A 194 -26.77 14.06 13.24
C SER A 194 -28.09 14.29 13.97
N TYR A 195 -28.06 14.82 15.20
CA TYR A 195 -29.26 15.20 15.97
C TYR A 195 -30.11 16.29 15.30
N SER A 196 -29.62 16.91 14.23
CA SER A 196 -30.21 18.07 13.56
C SER A 196 -31.05 17.75 12.30
N SER A 197 -31.08 16.51 11.82
CA SER A 197 -31.92 16.12 10.68
C SER A 197 -32.66 14.82 11.00
N ALA A 198 -33.99 14.81 10.81
CA ALA A 198 -34.84 13.64 11.01
C ALA A 198 -34.51 12.47 10.06
N GLU A 199 -33.69 12.74 9.06
CA GLU A 199 -33.09 11.75 8.16
C GLU A 199 -31.58 11.78 8.40
N GLY A 200 -31.00 10.64 8.82
CA GLY A 200 -29.55 10.51 8.94
C GLY A 200 -28.87 10.81 7.61
N LEU A 201 -27.72 11.50 7.65
CA LEU A 201 -26.99 11.83 6.42
C LEU A 201 -26.27 10.57 5.93
N LYS A 202 -26.72 10.06 4.78
CA LYS A 202 -26.04 9.03 4.00
C LYS A 202 -25.00 9.71 3.10
N GLU A 203 -23.73 9.40 3.31
CA GLU A 203 -22.60 9.91 2.53
C GLU A 203 -21.93 8.75 1.79
N THR A 204 -21.75 8.89 0.47
CA THR A 204 -20.92 7.98 -0.32
C THR A 204 -19.50 8.54 -0.36
N TYR A 205 -18.51 7.69 -0.11
CA TYR A 205 -17.09 8.02 -0.22
C TYR A 205 -16.40 7.04 -1.16
N TYR A 206 -15.31 7.46 -1.79
CA TYR A 206 -14.56 6.65 -2.76
C TYR A 206 -13.16 6.41 -2.22
N ARG A 207 -12.72 5.15 -2.18
CA ARG A 207 -11.43 4.76 -1.61
C ARG A 207 -10.41 4.50 -2.70
N ILE A 208 -9.17 4.93 -2.45
CA ILE A 208 -8.02 4.64 -3.28
C ILE A 208 -6.97 4.01 -2.37
N GLU A 209 -6.47 2.85 -2.77
CA GLU A 209 -5.35 2.17 -2.12
C GLU A 209 -4.21 2.04 -3.13
N VAL A 210 -2.99 2.25 -2.67
CA VAL A 210 -1.77 2.16 -3.46
C VAL A 210 -0.79 1.24 -2.75
N LEU A 211 -0.39 0.17 -3.42
CA LEU A 211 0.69 -0.72 -3.01
C LEU A 211 1.84 -0.62 -4.02
N ILE A 212 3.03 -0.29 -3.54
CA ILE A 212 4.26 -0.25 -4.32
C ILE A 212 5.24 -1.25 -3.73
N MET A 213 5.70 -2.20 -4.56
CA MET A 213 6.53 -3.33 -4.11
C MET A 213 7.80 -3.44 -4.94
N ASP A 214 8.92 -3.71 -4.29
CA ASP A 214 10.18 -4.04 -4.97
C ASP A 214 9.99 -5.35 -5.77
N ASN A 215 10.24 -5.30 -7.08
CA ASN A 215 10.12 -6.46 -7.95
C ASN A 215 10.97 -7.64 -7.50
N HIS A 216 12.13 -7.38 -6.89
CA HIS A 216 13.03 -8.41 -6.37
C HIS A 216 12.48 -9.13 -5.13
N GLN A 217 11.49 -8.54 -4.46
CA GLN A 217 10.95 -9.04 -3.19
C GLN A 217 9.54 -9.63 -3.31
N LYS A 218 8.86 -9.45 -4.45
CA LYS A 218 7.48 -9.96 -4.69
C LYS A 218 7.29 -11.40 -4.26
N GLU A 219 8.19 -12.27 -4.69
CA GLU A 219 8.11 -13.71 -4.40
C GLU A 219 8.35 -14.02 -2.92
N ASN A 220 9.25 -13.27 -2.26
CA ASN A 220 9.51 -13.44 -0.83
C ASN A 220 8.31 -12.98 0.00
N ILE A 221 7.68 -11.86 -0.40
CA ILE A 221 6.46 -11.37 0.22
C ILE A 221 5.35 -12.39 0.02
N TYR A 222 5.08 -12.87 -1.19
CA TYR A 222 4.09 -13.92 -1.44
C TYR A 222 4.32 -15.16 -0.55
N LYS A 223 5.56 -15.64 -0.46
CA LYS A 223 5.92 -16.78 0.41
C LYS A 223 5.70 -16.50 1.90
N ALA A 224 5.84 -15.26 2.36
CA ALA A 224 5.54 -14.89 3.73
C ALA A 224 4.04 -15.04 4.06
N HIS A 225 3.18 -14.97 3.06
CA HIS A 225 1.72 -15.15 3.19
C HIS A 225 1.29 -16.61 3.11
N LEU A 226 2.20 -17.53 2.79
CA LEU A 226 1.93 -18.96 2.76
C LEU A 226 2.02 -19.56 4.17
N TYR A 227 0.99 -20.30 4.54
CA TYR A 227 0.96 -21.09 5.77
C TYR A 227 0.71 -22.56 5.42
N GLU A 228 1.68 -23.42 5.74
CA GLU A 228 1.48 -24.86 5.69
C GLU A 228 0.89 -25.36 7.01
N PHE A 229 -0.37 -25.79 6.98
CA PHE A 229 -1.03 -26.33 8.15
C PHE A 229 -0.38 -27.66 8.59
N PRO A 230 -0.14 -27.88 9.88
CA PRO A 230 0.32 -29.18 10.37
C PRO A 230 -0.77 -30.24 10.17
N ASP A 231 -0.38 -31.52 10.15
CA ASP A 231 -1.36 -32.64 10.02
C ASP A 231 -2.31 -32.73 11.22
N LYS A 232 -1.89 -32.17 12.36
CA LYS A 232 -2.68 -32.10 13.60
C LYS A 232 -2.61 -30.68 14.16
N ILE A 233 -3.77 -30.06 14.32
CA ILE A 233 -3.98 -28.74 14.90
C ILE A 233 -4.63 -28.95 16.28
N LEU A 234 -4.07 -28.35 17.33
CA LEU A 234 -4.67 -28.36 18.66
C LEU A 234 -5.74 -27.26 18.71
N TYR A 235 -7.00 -27.65 18.87
CA TYR A 235 -8.13 -26.71 18.96
C TYR A 235 -9.09 -27.17 20.07
N HIS A 236 -9.40 -26.29 21.02
CA HIS A 236 -10.23 -26.60 22.21
C HIS A 236 -9.82 -27.90 22.95
N GLY A 237 -8.50 -28.12 23.08
CA GLY A 237 -7.95 -29.27 23.80
C GLY A 237 -8.01 -30.61 23.04
N LYS A 238 -8.41 -30.61 21.76
CA LYS A 238 -8.42 -31.80 20.90
C LYS A 238 -7.58 -31.58 19.66
N TYR A 239 -6.99 -32.66 19.15
CA TYR A 239 -6.28 -32.64 17.88
C TYR A 239 -7.25 -32.88 16.73
N HIS A 240 -7.22 -31.98 15.77
CA HIS A 240 -8.01 -31.99 14.55
C HIS A 240 -7.10 -31.99 13.33
N SER A 241 -7.56 -32.56 12.22
CA SER A 241 -6.91 -32.39 10.92
C SER A 241 -7.29 -31.05 10.32
N TYR A 242 -6.41 -30.45 9.51
CA TYR A 242 -6.74 -29.25 8.72
C TYR A 242 -7.98 -29.47 7.82
N LYS A 243 -8.24 -30.71 7.39
CA LYS A 243 -9.41 -31.07 6.61
C LYS A 243 -10.72 -30.97 7.39
N ASP A 244 -10.68 -31.14 8.72
CA ASP A 244 -11.88 -31.03 9.57
C ASP A 244 -12.44 -29.59 9.55
N PHE A 245 -11.58 -28.62 9.25
CA PHE A 245 -11.92 -27.20 9.11
C PHE A 245 -12.06 -26.76 7.64
N GLN A 246 -12.01 -27.70 6.69
CA GLN A 246 -12.04 -27.43 5.25
C GLN A 246 -10.90 -26.53 4.78
N PHE A 247 -9.78 -26.50 5.50
CA PHE A 247 -8.59 -25.79 5.05
C PHE A 247 -7.86 -26.59 3.99
N GLU A 248 -7.13 -25.89 3.12
CA GLU A 248 -6.12 -26.50 2.27
C GLU A 248 -4.82 -26.66 3.05
N LYS A 249 -4.04 -27.71 2.74
CA LYS A 249 -2.77 -28.00 3.43
C LYS A 249 -1.81 -26.80 3.37
N LEU A 250 -1.75 -26.13 2.22
CA LEU A 250 -1.06 -24.87 2.02
C LEU A 250 -2.12 -23.81 1.76
N SER A 251 -2.23 -22.81 2.64
CA SER A 251 -3.20 -21.73 2.52
C SER A 251 -2.49 -20.38 2.41
N VAL A 252 -3.12 -19.44 1.72
CA VAL A 252 -2.64 -18.06 1.59
C VAL A 252 -3.42 -17.18 2.57
N PHE A 253 -2.74 -16.54 3.50
CA PHE A 253 -3.30 -15.55 4.42
C PHE A 253 -3.01 -14.17 3.83
N ARG A 254 -4.03 -13.36 3.56
CA ARG A 254 -3.87 -12.08 2.84
C ARG A 254 -3.88 -10.90 3.81
N ASP A 255 -3.11 -9.85 3.49
CA ASP A 255 -3.14 -8.51 4.11
C ASP A 255 -2.94 -7.42 3.04
N GLU A 256 -2.66 -6.18 3.47
CA GLU A 256 -2.42 -5.02 2.60
C GLU A 256 -1.16 -5.12 1.71
N PHE A 257 -0.22 -6.01 2.00
CA PHE A 257 1.03 -6.18 1.26
C PHE A 257 0.97 -7.33 0.24
N LEU A 258 -0.18 -7.98 0.06
CA LEU A 258 -0.34 -9.06 -0.92
C LEU A 258 -1.08 -8.64 -2.19
N LEU A 259 -0.38 -8.68 -3.31
CA LEU A 259 -0.95 -8.39 -4.64
C LEU A 259 -2.12 -9.32 -4.99
N ASN A 260 -3.15 -8.78 -5.65
CA ASN A 260 -4.27 -9.56 -6.18
C ASN A 260 -3.89 -10.48 -7.34
N SER A 261 -2.82 -10.17 -8.08
CA SER A 261 -2.30 -11.07 -9.12
C SER A 261 -1.74 -12.39 -8.56
N THR A 262 -1.51 -12.50 -7.25
CA THR A 262 -1.16 -13.78 -6.61
C THR A 262 -2.36 -14.70 -6.37
N ASN A 263 -3.58 -14.19 -6.55
CA ASN A 263 -4.79 -14.98 -6.46
C ASN A 263 -5.07 -15.69 -7.79
N GLU A 264 -4.78 -16.99 -7.83
CA GLU A 264 -4.98 -17.80 -9.04
C GLU A 264 -6.42 -17.78 -9.55
N THR A 265 -7.43 -17.67 -8.68
CA THR A 265 -8.84 -17.63 -9.08
C THR A 265 -9.15 -16.34 -9.86
N LEU A 266 -8.58 -15.21 -9.45
CA LEU A 266 -8.71 -13.94 -10.18
C LEU A 266 -8.02 -14.04 -11.54
N VAL A 267 -6.75 -14.46 -11.56
CA VAL A 267 -5.96 -14.56 -12.80
C VAL A 267 -6.60 -15.52 -13.81
N LYS A 268 -7.06 -16.70 -13.38
CA LYS A 268 -7.67 -17.69 -14.28
C LYS A 268 -9.02 -17.24 -14.86
N ASN A 269 -9.70 -16.30 -14.22
CA ASN A 269 -11.02 -15.82 -14.61
C ASN A 269 -11.05 -14.32 -14.91
N GLU A 270 -9.92 -13.75 -15.32
CA GLU A 270 -9.76 -12.31 -15.58
C GLU A 270 -10.61 -11.80 -16.76
N HIS A 271 -11.02 -12.68 -17.68
CA HIS A 271 -11.98 -12.39 -18.77
C HIS A 271 -13.38 -12.94 -18.48
N GLY A 272 -13.62 -13.39 -17.25
CA GLY A 272 -14.85 -14.04 -16.79
C GLY A 272 -15.68 -13.13 -15.90
N ILE A 273 -15.95 -13.59 -14.68
CA ILE A 273 -16.69 -12.82 -13.68
C ILE A 273 -15.90 -11.62 -13.14
N TYR A 274 -14.56 -11.67 -13.21
CA TYR A 274 -13.67 -10.60 -12.74
C TYR A 274 -13.22 -9.66 -13.86
N ASP A 275 -13.87 -9.70 -15.02
CA ASP A 275 -13.53 -8.87 -16.17
C ASP A 275 -13.80 -7.39 -15.88
N ILE A 276 -12.75 -6.57 -15.99
CA ILE A 276 -12.81 -5.14 -15.72
C ILE A 276 -13.70 -4.38 -16.70
N SER A 277 -13.91 -4.88 -17.92
CA SER A 277 -14.82 -4.26 -18.89
C SER A 277 -16.28 -4.27 -18.42
N ARG A 278 -16.62 -5.08 -17.42
CA ARG A 278 -17.96 -5.09 -16.81
C ARG A 278 -18.25 -3.80 -16.04
N VAL A 279 -17.22 -3.11 -15.54
CA VAL A 279 -17.39 -1.81 -14.86
C VAL A 279 -18.00 -0.77 -15.80
N GLU A 280 -17.64 -0.82 -17.08
CA GLU A 280 -18.13 0.10 -18.12
C GLU A 280 -19.56 -0.24 -18.59
N ASN A 281 -19.98 -1.51 -18.45
CA ASN A 281 -21.30 -1.98 -18.87
C ASN A 281 -22.38 -1.85 -17.77
N GLU A 282 -21.98 -1.52 -16.54
CA GLU A 282 -22.87 -1.28 -15.38
C GLU A 282 -23.08 0.22 -15.09
N GLN A 283 -22.62 1.12 -15.99
CA GLN A 283 -22.92 2.55 -15.98
C GLN A 283 -24.17 2.88 -16.82
#